data_AF-A0A520EIV4-F1
#
_entry.id   AF-A0A520EIV4-F1
#
_cell.length_a   1.000
_cell.length_b   1.000
_cell.length_c   1.000
_cell.angle_alpha   90.00
_cell.angle_beta   90.00
_cell.angle_gamma   90.00
#
_symmetry.space_group_name_H-M   'P 1'
#
loop_
_entity.id
_entity.type
_entity.pdbx_description
1 polymer ?
#
loop_
_entity_poly.entity_id
_entity_poly.type
_entity_poly.pdbx_seq_one_letter_code
_entity_poly.pdbx_strand_id
1 'polypeptide(L)'
;MTIGKLIYNTIFKPTSSFRYNINHFGLFGYIRILMGETKMKKAALSLPSIELRDDFDLEVNFLTGSKYWHQTIFCGYTLATTLQNKVKINFYSDGTLSLKHIGRIQSILKKSNFISEAKVVENLLETLPQANFPVLHSLRKWHPFFRRLIDIHINQEWALHLDSDMLFFSKPYELIHAFKNKNALYMKELMDNSYYADSEKNLEEKYDIICSKNVNGGIVAYNGTEINYQDLELKAKILLQNYPNAGAAQIEQTLMGYILNEQNAVPLDDNFYQIIYEDTFF
;
A
#
# COMPACT_ATOMS: atom_id res chain seq x y z
N MET A 1 -0.34 -33.74 -11.56
CA MET A 1 -0.06 -32.37 -12.07
C MET A 1 -0.32 -32.39 -13.57
N THR A 2 -1.24 -31.58 -14.10
CA THR A 2 -1.65 -31.63 -15.52
C THR A 2 -0.64 -30.94 -16.43
N ILE A 3 -0.54 -31.36 -17.70
CA ILE A 3 0.32 -30.73 -18.73
C ILE A 3 0.04 -29.23 -18.84
N GLY A 4 -1.24 -28.83 -18.77
CA GLY A 4 -1.62 -27.41 -18.75
C GLY A 4 -1.06 -26.64 -17.56
N LYS A 5 -1.02 -27.23 -16.36
CA LYS A 5 -0.44 -26.60 -15.16
C LYS A 5 1.09 -26.47 -15.27
N LEU A 6 1.74 -27.41 -15.95
CA LEU A 6 3.17 -27.34 -16.24
C LEU A 6 3.47 -26.21 -17.22
N ILE A 7 2.81 -26.18 -18.39
CA ILE A 7 2.96 -25.13 -19.41
C ILE A 7 2.66 -23.75 -18.83
N TYR A 8 1.59 -23.63 -18.03
CA TYR A 8 1.25 -22.39 -17.35
C TYR A 8 2.39 -21.93 -16.43
N ASN A 9 2.90 -22.80 -15.57
CA ASN A 9 3.94 -22.43 -14.61
C ASN A 9 5.33 -22.19 -15.24
N THR A 10 5.66 -22.86 -16.35
CA THR A 10 7.01 -22.75 -16.96
C THR A 10 7.10 -21.71 -18.07
N ILE A 11 6.02 -21.48 -18.83
CA ILE A 11 6.04 -20.60 -19.99
C ILE A 11 5.16 -19.38 -19.75
N PHE A 12 3.89 -19.59 -19.40
CA PHE A 12 2.89 -18.52 -19.41
C PHE A 12 3.05 -17.56 -18.22
N LYS A 13 3.19 -18.08 -17.01
CA LYS A 13 3.33 -17.31 -15.77
C LYS A 13 4.63 -16.49 -15.76
N PRO A 14 5.81 -17.03 -16.11
CA PRO A 14 7.06 -16.26 -16.09
C PRO A 14 7.10 -15.15 -17.15
N THR A 15 6.43 -15.35 -18.29
CA THR A 15 6.38 -14.35 -19.38
C THR A 15 5.18 -13.40 -19.29
N SER A 16 4.30 -13.56 -18.30
CA SER A 16 3.06 -12.77 -18.19
C SER A 16 3.33 -11.27 -18.11
N SER A 17 4.25 -10.86 -17.23
CA SER A 17 4.66 -9.45 -17.09
C SER A 17 5.27 -8.90 -18.38
N PHE A 18 6.16 -9.66 -19.02
CA PHE A 18 6.77 -9.25 -20.29
C PHE A 18 5.73 -9.04 -21.39
N ARG A 19 4.80 -9.98 -21.55
CA ARG A 19 3.72 -9.91 -22.55
C ARG A 19 2.75 -8.77 -22.26
N TYR A 20 2.37 -8.58 -21.00
CA TYR A 20 1.52 -7.46 -20.59
C TYR A 20 2.17 -6.13 -20.95
N ASN A 21 3.44 -5.92 -20.56
CA ASN A 21 4.13 -4.66 -20.82
C ASN A 21 4.35 -4.40 -22.31
N ILE A 22 4.65 -5.42 -23.11
CA ILE A 22 4.76 -5.24 -24.57
C ILE A 22 3.42 -4.93 -25.20
N ASN A 23 2.35 -5.60 -24.80
CA ASN A 23 1.02 -5.35 -25.34
C ASN A 23 0.50 -3.96 -24.97
N HIS A 24 0.85 -3.46 -23.76
CA HIS A 24 0.34 -2.19 -23.25
C HIS A 24 1.21 -0.99 -23.65
N PHE A 25 2.53 -1.10 -23.53
CA PHE A 25 3.48 0.00 -23.75
C PHE A 25 4.30 -0.13 -25.04
N GLY A 26 4.16 -1.24 -25.77
CA GLY A 26 5.08 -1.61 -26.85
C GLY A 26 6.46 -2.02 -26.34
N LEU A 27 7.27 -2.60 -27.23
CA LEU A 27 8.63 -3.02 -26.89
C LEU A 27 9.51 -1.85 -26.44
N PHE A 28 9.44 -0.72 -27.16
CA PHE A 28 10.22 0.48 -26.83
C PHE A 28 9.80 1.10 -25.49
N GLY A 29 8.49 1.18 -25.22
CA GLY A 29 7.98 1.66 -23.93
C GLY A 29 8.44 0.76 -22.78
N TYR A 30 8.37 -0.56 -22.96
CA TYR A 30 8.87 -1.50 -21.96
C TYR A 30 10.39 -1.36 -21.72
N ILE A 31 11.21 -1.23 -22.77
CA ILE A 31 12.64 -0.97 -22.62
C ILE A 31 12.89 0.34 -21.86
N ARG A 32 12.12 1.40 -22.17
CA ARG A 32 12.20 2.69 -21.48
C ARG A 32 11.89 2.56 -19.98
N ILE A 33 10.88 1.77 -19.61
CA ILE A 33 10.53 1.46 -18.21
C ILE A 33 11.69 0.76 -17.51
N LEU A 34 12.28 -0.28 -18.10
CA LEU A 34 13.41 -1.01 -17.50
C LEU A 34 14.66 -0.14 -17.32
N MET A 35 14.95 0.72 -18.31
CA MET A 35 16.04 1.69 -18.21
C MET A 35 15.76 2.73 -17.14
N GLY A 36 14.51 3.21 -17.05
CA GLY A 36 14.04 4.14 -16.02
C GLY A 36 14.21 3.56 -14.62
N GLU A 37 13.74 2.34 -14.38
CA GLU A 37 13.89 1.64 -13.11
C GLU A 37 15.37 1.46 -12.72
N THR A 38 16.22 1.10 -13.69
CA THR A 38 17.67 0.97 -13.45
C THR A 38 18.31 2.31 -13.07
N LYS A 39 17.95 3.40 -13.77
CA LYS A 39 18.40 4.75 -13.44
C LYS A 39 17.93 5.18 -12.06
N MET A 40 16.67 4.91 -11.72
CA MET A 40 16.07 5.24 -10.42
C MET A 40 16.77 4.48 -9.28
N LYS A 41 17.03 3.17 -9.44
CA LYS A 41 17.81 2.39 -8.47
C LYS A 41 19.21 2.95 -8.25
N LYS A 42 19.89 3.39 -9.31
CA LYS A 42 21.21 4.03 -9.20
C LYS A 42 21.12 5.38 -8.49
N ALA A 43 20.14 6.19 -8.87
CA ALA A 43 19.92 7.52 -8.31
C ALA A 43 19.56 7.46 -6.81
N ALA A 44 18.72 6.52 -6.40
CA ALA A 44 18.35 6.30 -5.00
C ALA A 44 19.58 6.04 -4.11
N LEU A 45 20.60 5.36 -4.64
CA LEU A 45 21.86 5.07 -3.92
C LEU A 45 22.84 6.24 -3.90
N SER A 46 22.63 7.25 -4.75
CA SER A 46 23.48 8.46 -4.80
C SER A 46 22.88 9.64 -4.03
N LEU A 47 21.69 9.49 -3.46
CA LEU A 47 21.12 10.53 -2.60
C LEU A 47 22.01 10.75 -1.38
N PRO A 48 22.19 11.98 -0.91
CA PRO A 48 22.90 12.23 0.34
C PRO A 48 22.07 11.67 1.50
N SER A 49 22.71 11.19 2.56
CA SER A 49 21.98 10.68 3.73
C SER A 49 21.25 11.80 4.46
N ILE A 50 20.00 11.58 4.84
CA ILE A 50 19.23 12.40 5.77
C ILE A 50 19.16 11.67 7.11
N GLU A 51 19.34 12.41 8.19
CA GLU A 51 19.08 11.93 9.54
C GLU A 51 17.73 12.43 10.03
N LEU A 52 16.80 11.49 10.25
CA LEU A 52 15.46 11.77 10.76
C LEU A 52 15.55 12.22 12.22
N ARG A 53 14.68 13.16 12.59
CA ARG A 53 14.65 13.73 13.94
C ARG A 53 13.75 12.92 14.85
N ASP A 54 14.10 12.89 16.13
CA ASP A 54 13.30 12.24 17.17
C ASP A 54 12.05 13.09 17.52
N ASP A 55 12.11 14.42 17.31
CA ASP A 55 10.92 15.29 17.27
C ASP A 55 10.32 15.29 15.86
N PHE A 56 9.17 14.63 15.69
CA PHE A 56 8.49 14.50 14.40
C PHE A 56 7.12 15.18 14.40
N ASP A 57 6.74 15.73 13.24
CA ASP A 57 5.42 16.29 12.98
C ASP A 57 4.44 15.24 12.42
N LEU A 58 4.99 14.15 11.86
CA LEU A 58 4.25 13.10 11.16
C LEU A 58 4.93 11.75 11.35
N GLU A 59 4.14 10.70 11.57
CA GLU A 59 4.58 9.30 11.52
C GLU A 59 3.91 8.61 10.34
N VAL A 60 4.71 7.91 9.52
CA VAL A 60 4.24 7.23 8.30
C VAL A 60 4.73 5.79 8.24
N ASN A 61 3.93 4.95 7.59
CA ASN A 61 4.21 3.54 7.39
C ASN A 61 4.28 3.22 5.89
N PHE A 62 5.24 2.39 5.51
CA PHE A 62 5.41 1.90 4.16
C PHE A 62 5.40 0.38 4.15
N LEU A 63 4.63 -0.24 3.25
CA LEU A 63 4.88 -1.62 2.85
C LEU A 63 5.86 -1.62 1.67
N THR A 64 7.01 -2.28 1.80
CA THR A 64 8.03 -2.28 0.74
C THR A 64 8.72 -3.63 0.59
N GLY A 65 9.33 -3.80 -0.58
CA GLY A 65 9.89 -5.06 -1.05
C GLY A 65 11.14 -4.88 -1.88
N SER A 66 11.74 -6.01 -2.25
CA SER A 66 12.92 -6.06 -3.14
C SER A 66 12.74 -5.35 -4.47
N LYS A 67 11.50 -5.27 -4.97
CA LYS A 67 11.17 -4.53 -6.19
C LYS A 67 11.10 -3.03 -5.93
N TYR A 68 10.50 -2.58 -4.83
CA TYR A 68 10.09 -1.19 -4.64
C TYR A 68 10.97 -0.35 -3.71
N TRP A 69 11.99 -0.93 -3.04
CA TRP A 69 12.85 -0.22 -2.08
C TRP A 69 13.40 1.14 -2.58
N HIS A 70 13.68 1.25 -3.88
CA HIS A 70 14.24 2.45 -4.47
C HIS A 70 13.19 3.57 -4.58
N GLN A 71 11.94 3.23 -4.91
CA GLN A 71 10.83 4.17 -4.89
C GLN A 71 10.52 4.61 -3.46
N THR A 72 10.49 3.66 -2.52
CA THR A 72 10.33 3.93 -1.09
C THR A 72 11.37 4.93 -0.56
N ILE A 73 12.64 4.82 -1.00
CA ILE A 73 13.68 5.81 -0.67
C ILE A 73 13.29 7.19 -1.20
N PHE A 74 12.87 7.33 -2.45
CA PHE A 74 12.48 8.64 -3.01
C PHE A 74 11.26 9.25 -2.29
N CYS A 75 10.23 8.45 -2.02
CA CYS A 75 9.05 8.90 -1.27
C CYS A 75 9.44 9.39 0.13
N GLY A 76 10.13 8.55 0.92
CA GLY A 76 10.58 8.91 2.26
C GLY A 76 11.55 10.09 2.27
N TYR A 77 12.44 10.18 1.28
CA TYR A 77 13.44 11.26 1.16
C TYR A 77 12.79 12.61 0.86
N THR A 78 11.88 12.66 -0.11
CA THR A 78 11.17 13.89 -0.46
C THR A 78 10.24 14.34 0.67
N LEU A 79 9.57 13.41 1.33
CA LEU A 79 8.78 13.71 2.54
C LEU A 79 9.65 14.26 3.68
N ALA A 80 10.77 13.61 3.99
CA ALA A 80 11.70 14.07 5.02
C ALA A 80 12.23 15.47 4.69
N THR A 81 12.57 15.73 3.42
CA THR A 81 13.08 17.04 2.98
C THR A 81 12.04 18.14 3.17
N THR A 82 10.79 17.93 2.75
CA THR A 82 9.71 18.92 2.92
C THR A 82 9.34 19.16 4.39
N LEU A 83 9.61 18.19 5.26
CA LEU A 83 9.39 18.27 6.71
C LEU A 83 10.63 18.65 7.52
N GLN A 84 11.74 19.03 6.88
CA GLN A 84 13.00 19.36 7.58
C GLN A 84 13.42 18.24 8.54
N ASN A 85 13.28 17.00 8.08
CA ASN A 85 13.59 15.74 8.76
C ASN A 85 12.70 15.43 9.98
N LYS A 86 11.63 16.21 10.24
CA LYS A 86 10.66 15.97 11.32
C LYS A 86 9.61 14.93 10.93
N VAL A 87 10.05 13.74 10.57
CA VAL A 87 9.17 12.63 10.20
C VAL A 87 9.70 11.32 10.79
N LYS A 88 8.81 10.53 11.38
CA LYS A 88 9.09 9.15 11.78
C LYS A 88 8.63 8.22 10.67
N ILE A 89 9.53 7.38 10.19
CA ILE A 89 9.27 6.48 9.07
C ILE A 89 9.41 5.04 9.54
N ASN A 90 8.36 4.24 9.38
CA ASN A 90 8.33 2.81 9.66
C ASN A 90 8.19 2.01 8.37
N PHE A 91 9.06 1.01 8.21
CA PHE A 91 9.05 0.10 7.07
C PHE A 91 8.58 -1.28 7.46
N TYR A 92 7.58 -1.77 6.74
CA TYR A 92 7.08 -3.13 6.77
C TYR A 92 7.57 -3.87 5.53
N SER A 93 7.94 -5.14 5.71
CA SER A 93 8.38 -5.99 4.60
C SER A 93 7.19 -6.66 3.93
N ASP A 94 7.18 -6.68 2.60
CA ASP A 94 6.28 -7.53 1.81
C ASP A 94 6.67 -9.03 1.84
N GLY A 95 7.76 -9.36 2.56
CA GLY A 95 8.36 -10.70 2.64
C GLY A 95 9.56 -10.89 1.71
N THR A 96 9.90 -9.91 0.88
CA THR A 96 10.98 -10.02 -0.11
C THR A 96 12.20 -9.14 0.18
N LEU A 97 12.16 -8.29 1.21
CA LEU A 97 13.33 -7.48 1.59
C LEU A 97 14.49 -8.36 2.10
N SER A 98 15.70 -7.99 1.68
CA SER A 98 16.94 -8.59 2.17
C SER A 98 17.65 -7.60 3.08
N LEU A 99 18.61 -8.07 3.89
CA LEU A 99 19.46 -7.19 4.71
C LEU A 99 20.18 -6.12 3.86
N LYS A 100 20.51 -6.44 2.60
CA LYS A 100 21.08 -5.46 1.66
C LYS A 100 20.09 -4.35 1.28
N HIS A 101 18.81 -4.67 1.11
CA HIS A 101 17.78 -3.66 0.85
C HIS A 101 17.58 -2.77 2.08
N ILE A 102 17.48 -3.38 3.26
CA ILE A 102 17.34 -2.66 4.54
C ILE A 102 18.51 -1.70 4.76
N GLY A 103 19.75 -2.19 4.63
CA GLY A 103 20.96 -1.38 4.80
C GLY A 103 21.05 -0.21 3.81
N ARG A 104 20.57 -0.39 2.56
CA ARG A 104 20.48 0.71 1.59
C ARG A 104 19.50 1.78 2.03
N ILE A 105 18.29 1.39 2.44
CA ILE A 105 17.27 2.33 2.92
C ILE A 105 17.82 3.09 4.13
N GLN A 106 18.35 2.40 5.14
CA GLN A 106 18.87 3.02 6.38
C GLN A 106 20.11 3.88 6.15
N SER A 107 20.91 3.61 5.11
CA SER A 107 22.05 4.46 4.75
C SER A 107 21.63 5.85 4.26
N ILE A 108 20.45 5.93 3.63
CA ILE A 108 19.88 7.17 3.09
C ILE A 108 18.93 7.83 4.10
N LEU A 109 18.03 7.06 4.70
CA LEU A 109 17.06 7.51 5.69
C LEU A 109 17.49 7.02 7.09
N LYS A 110 18.50 7.69 7.66
CA LYS A 110 19.04 7.29 8.97
C LYS A 110 17.97 7.48 10.05
N LYS A 111 17.99 6.62 11.07
CA LYS A 111 16.99 6.53 12.16
C LYS A 111 15.58 6.09 11.71
N SER A 112 15.39 5.64 10.47
CA SER A 112 14.14 4.97 10.09
C SER A 112 13.98 3.61 10.76
N ASN A 113 12.74 3.22 11.07
CA ASN A 113 12.44 1.95 11.73
C ASN A 113 12.10 0.86 10.72
N PHE A 114 12.56 -0.36 10.97
CA PHE A 114 12.09 -1.56 10.27
C PHE A 114 11.33 -2.43 11.25
N ILE A 115 10.04 -2.62 10.99
CA ILE A 115 9.19 -3.48 11.81
C ILE A 115 9.49 -4.92 11.43
N SER A 116 9.90 -5.73 12.40
CA SER A 116 10.27 -7.11 12.16
C SER A 116 9.03 -7.98 11.92
N GLU A 117 9.15 -9.00 11.06
CA GLU A 117 8.07 -9.98 10.87
C GLU A 117 7.71 -10.66 12.20
N ALA A 118 8.68 -10.88 13.10
CA ALA A 118 8.41 -11.41 14.42
C ALA A 118 7.47 -10.52 15.24
N LYS A 119 7.65 -9.19 15.18
CA LYS A 119 6.76 -8.25 15.86
C LYS A 119 5.36 -8.23 15.25
N VAL A 120 5.26 -8.32 13.92
CA VAL A 120 3.97 -8.42 13.23
C VAL A 120 3.24 -9.71 13.61
N VAL A 121 3.95 -10.85 13.64
CA VAL A 121 3.39 -12.14 14.05
C VAL A 121 2.92 -12.12 15.50
N GLU A 122 3.66 -11.49 16.41
CA GLU A 122 3.23 -11.29 17.79
C GLU A 122 1.89 -10.54 17.86
N ASN A 123 1.79 -9.39 17.18
CA ASN A 123 0.55 -8.61 17.14
C ASN A 123 -0.62 -9.42 16.51
N LEU A 124 -0.33 -10.23 15.47
CA LEU A 124 -1.33 -11.11 14.85
C LEU A 124 -1.83 -12.17 15.82
N LEU A 125 -0.96 -12.78 16.62
CA LEU A 125 -1.36 -13.80 17.58
C LEU A 125 -2.27 -13.23 18.68
N GLU A 126 -2.02 -11.99 19.09
CA GLU A 126 -2.80 -11.28 20.10
C GLU A 126 -4.19 -10.88 19.57
N THR A 127 -4.25 -10.24 18.40
CA THR A 127 -5.47 -9.56 17.93
C THR A 127 -6.24 -10.34 16.86
N LEU A 128 -5.51 -11.13 16.05
CA LEU A 128 -6.07 -11.91 14.95
C LEU A 128 -5.66 -13.39 15.04
N PRO A 129 -6.00 -14.12 16.11
CA PRO A 129 -5.66 -15.55 16.22
C PRO A 129 -6.24 -16.33 15.02
N GLN A 130 -5.38 -17.15 14.37
CA GLN A 130 -5.73 -17.83 13.12
C GLN A 130 -6.98 -18.72 13.21
N ALA A 131 -7.30 -19.25 14.39
CA ALA A 131 -8.50 -20.06 14.62
C ALA A 131 -9.80 -19.26 14.41
N ASN A 132 -9.78 -17.95 14.69
CA ASN A 132 -10.95 -17.07 14.61
C ASN A 132 -10.99 -16.29 13.30
N PHE A 133 -9.83 -16.04 12.68
CA PHE A 133 -9.68 -15.20 11.49
C PHE A 133 -8.99 -15.93 10.31
N PRO A 134 -9.45 -17.13 9.92
CA PRO A 134 -8.78 -17.93 8.90
C PRO A 134 -8.76 -17.26 7.51
N VAL A 135 -9.77 -16.46 7.15
CA VAL A 135 -9.85 -15.79 5.85
C VAL A 135 -8.87 -14.64 5.77
N LEU A 136 -8.81 -13.76 6.77
CA LEU A 136 -7.83 -12.67 6.82
C LEU A 136 -6.38 -13.21 6.79
N HIS A 137 -6.10 -14.30 7.51
CA HIS A 137 -4.80 -14.99 7.41
C HIS A 137 -4.52 -15.55 6.02
N SER A 138 -5.53 -16.06 5.33
CA SER A 138 -5.39 -16.57 3.96
C SER A 138 -5.12 -15.43 2.97
N LEU A 139 -5.85 -14.32 3.09
CA LEU A 139 -5.63 -13.09 2.31
C LEU A 139 -4.21 -12.54 2.50
N ARG A 140 -3.74 -12.43 3.74
CA ARG A 140 -2.36 -12.02 4.08
C ARG A 140 -1.30 -12.85 3.36
N LYS A 141 -1.53 -14.17 3.20
CA LYS A 141 -0.64 -15.08 2.48
C LYS A 141 -0.81 -15.01 0.97
N TRP A 142 -1.99 -14.61 0.50
CA TRP A 142 -2.33 -14.56 -0.92
C TRP A 142 -1.60 -13.45 -1.65
N HIS A 143 -1.58 -12.22 -1.10
CA HIS A 143 -0.95 -11.08 -1.75
C HIS A 143 -0.43 -10.03 -0.76
N PRO A 144 0.70 -9.33 -1.04
CA PRO A 144 1.23 -8.28 -0.18
C PRO A 144 0.25 -7.15 0.16
N PHE A 145 -0.72 -6.84 -0.70
CA PHE A 145 -1.72 -5.79 -0.40
C PHE A 145 -2.46 -6.03 0.92
N PHE A 146 -2.72 -7.29 1.27
CA PHE A 146 -3.39 -7.58 2.54
C PHE A 146 -2.47 -7.39 3.75
N ARG A 147 -1.15 -7.39 3.57
CA ARG A 147 -0.21 -6.96 4.62
C ARG A 147 -0.28 -5.46 4.83
N ARG A 148 -0.54 -4.67 3.78
CA ARG A 148 -0.83 -3.23 3.93
C ARG A 148 -2.07 -3.04 4.79
N LEU A 149 -3.17 -3.72 4.47
CA LEU A 149 -4.43 -3.64 5.22
C LEU A 149 -4.29 -4.09 6.69
N ILE A 150 -3.55 -5.18 6.94
CA ILE A 150 -3.49 -5.85 8.24
C ILE A 150 -2.23 -5.49 9.03
N ASP A 151 -1.04 -5.79 8.51
CA ASP A 151 0.23 -5.74 9.27
C ASP A 151 0.57 -4.32 9.74
N ILE A 152 0.23 -3.32 8.93
CA ILE A 152 0.48 -1.91 9.26
C ILE A 152 -0.44 -1.42 10.37
N HIS A 153 -1.71 -1.84 10.35
CA HIS A 153 -2.75 -1.29 11.21
C HIS A 153 -2.95 -2.11 12.49
N ILE A 154 -2.51 -3.36 12.52
CA ILE A 154 -2.71 -4.22 13.69
C ILE A 154 -2.01 -3.66 14.93
N ASN A 155 -2.79 -3.38 15.96
CA ASN A 155 -2.37 -2.77 17.22
C ASN A 155 -1.76 -1.37 17.07
N GLN A 156 -2.06 -0.66 15.99
CA GLN A 156 -1.77 0.76 15.85
C GLN A 156 -3.04 1.58 16.04
N GLU A 157 -3.04 2.48 17.04
CA GLU A 157 -4.15 3.42 17.24
C GLU A 157 -4.30 4.37 16.05
N TRP A 158 -3.19 4.77 15.41
CA TRP A 158 -3.28 5.63 14.22
C TRP A 158 -2.15 5.34 13.25
N ALA A 159 -2.49 4.74 12.12
CA ALA A 159 -1.51 4.37 11.10
C ALA A 159 -1.81 5.12 9.80
N LEU A 160 -0.89 6.00 9.41
CA LEU A 160 -0.87 6.62 8.10
C LEU A 160 0.05 5.80 7.18
N HIS A 161 -0.51 5.23 6.13
CA HIS A 161 0.19 4.45 5.14
C HIS A 161 0.40 5.26 3.85
N LEU A 162 1.59 5.12 3.27
CA LEU A 162 1.99 5.70 2.00
C LEU A 162 2.46 4.59 1.05
N ASP A 163 1.95 4.58 -0.18
CA ASP A 163 2.55 3.80 -1.27
C ASP A 163 3.96 4.31 -1.61
N SER A 164 4.77 3.43 -2.21
CA SER A 164 6.19 3.69 -2.41
C SER A 164 6.48 4.60 -3.60
N ASP A 165 5.56 4.77 -4.53
CA ASP A 165 5.73 5.48 -5.81
C ASP A 165 5.29 6.95 -5.79
N MET A 166 5.13 7.53 -4.60
CA MET A 166 4.79 8.95 -4.42
C MET A 166 6.02 9.86 -4.25
N LEU A 167 5.86 11.14 -4.57
CA LEU A 167 6.86 12.19 -4.35
C LEU A 167 6.21 13.42 -3.69
N PHE A 168 6.89 14.00 -2.71
CA PHE A 168 6.44 15.21 -2.01
C PHE A 168 7.21 16.44 -2.49
N PHE A 169 6.51 17.40 -3.07
CA PHE A 169 7.08 18.67 -3.54
C PHE A 169 6.83 19.84 -2.58
N SER A 170 5.91 19.68 -1.64
CA SER A 170 5.54 20.69 -0.65
C SER A 170 5.21 20.03 0.70
N LYS A 171 5.11 20.84 1.76
CA LYS A 171 4.74 20.35 3.09
C LYS A 171 3.30 19.83 3.10
N PRO A 172 3.04 18.55 3.45
CA PRO A 172 1.70 17.96 3.40
C PRO A 172 0.87 18.33 4.64
N TYR A 173 0.35 19.57 4.69
CA TYR A 173 -0.36 20.09 5.86
C TYR A 173 -1.58 19.25 6.26
N GLU A 174 -2.34 18.72 5.29
CA GLU A 174 -3.51 17.86 5.58
C GLU A 174 -3.11 16.56 6.27
N LEU A 175 -2.05 15.88 5.80
CA LEU A 175 -1.55 14.66 6.46
C LEU A 175 -1.09 14.94 7.90
N ILE A 176 -0.40 16.06 8.12
CA ILE A 176 0.04 16.47 9.47
C ILE A 176 -1.16 16.76 10.36
N HIS A 177 -2.14 17.49 9.85
CA HIS A 177 -3.36 17.84 10.59
C HIS A 177 -4.13 16.57 10.96
N ALA A 178 -4.33 15.66 10.01
CA ALA A 178 -5.02 14.41 10.25
C ALA A 178 -4.28 13.51 11.25
N PHE A 179 -2.95 13.41 11.15
CA PHE A 179 -2.14 12.65 12.09
C PHE A 179 -2.23 13.19 13.53
N LYS A 180 -2.27 14.51 13.69
CA LYS A 180 -2.39 15.17 15.01
C LYS A 180 -3.79 15.05 15.61
N ASN A 181 -4.83 15.11 14.77
CA ASN A 181 -6.22 15.08 15.21
C ASN A 181 -6.86 13.68 15.14
N LYS A 182 -6.15 12.67 14.65
CA LYS A 182 -6.64 11.29 14.50
C LYS A 182 -7.86 11.20 13.57
N ASN A 183 -7.82 11.96 12.47
CA ASN A 183 -8.90 12.00 11.49
C ASN A 183 -8.63 11.05 10.34
N ALA A 184 -9.57 10.14 10.06
CA ALA A 184 -9.41 9.18 8.97
C ALA A 184 -9.44 9.88 7.63
N LEU A 185 -8.55 9.46 6.74
CA LEU A 185 -8.45 10.04 5.40
C LEU A 185 -7.97 9.04 4.37
N TYR A 186 -8.17 9.41 3.12
CA TYR A 186 -7.70 8.65 1.97
C TYR A 186 -7.40 9.56 0.79
N MET A 187 -6.51 9.09 -0.09
CA MET A 187 -6.28 9.70 -1.39
C MET A 187 -7.49 9.42 -2.29
N LYS A 188 -8.01 10.44 -2.96
CA LYS A 188 -9.15 10.28 -3.86
C LYS A 188 -8.69 9.79 -5.23
N GLU A 189 -9.38 8.80 -5.78
CA GLU A 189 -9.24 8.37 -7.16
C GLU A 189 -9.87 9.41 -8.09
N LEU A 190 -9.17 9.79 -9.16
CA LEU A 190 -9.66 10.80 -10.12
C LEU A 190 -10.53 10.18 -11.21
N MET A 191 -10.46 8.87 -11.40
CA MET A 191 -11.39 8.14 -12.26
C MET A 191 -12.76 7.99 -11.61
N ASP A 192 -13.81 7.89 -12.42
CA ASP A 192 -15.21 7.89 -11.98
C ASP A 192 -15.60 6.74 -11.04
N ASN A 193 -14.77 5.69 -10.91
CA ASN A 193 -15.06 4.53 -10.06
C ASN A 193 -13.84 4.06 -9.29
N SER A 194 -14.04 3.68 -8.03
CA SER A 194 -13.05 2.94 -7.25
C SER A 194 -12.79 1.57 -7.87
N TYR A 195 -11.59 1.04 -7.70
CA TYR A 195 -11.22 -0.29 -8.20
C TYR A 195 -11.69 -1.41 -7.26
N TYR A 196 -12.99 -1.45 -6.97
CA TYR A 196 -13.62 -2.44 -6.09
C TYR A 196 -13.94 -3.77 -6.81
N ALA A 197 -14.38 -4.76 -6.03
CA ALA A 197 -14.79 -6.06 -6.52
C ALA A 197 -16.08 -5.98 -7.36
N ASP A 198 -16.94 -4.99 -7.09
CA ASP A 198 -18.16 -4.65 -7.82
C ASP A 198 -18.46 -3.15 -7.57
N SER A 199 -19.48 -2.61 -8.24
CA SER A 199 -20.00 -1.26 -7.96
C SER A 199 -20.41 -1.11 -6.49
N GLU A 200 -20.26 0.10 -5.93
CA GLU A 200 -20.62 0.41 -4.55
C GLU A 200 -22.09 0.04 -4.25
N LYS A 201 -22.98 0.33 -5.20
CA LYS A 201 -24.40 -0.01 -5.10
C LYS A 201 -24.63 -1.52 -4.93
N ASN A 202 -23.95 -2.35 -5.72
CA ASN A 202 -24.11 -3.81 -5.62
C ASN A 202 -23.54 -4.35 -4.32
N LEU A 203 -22.42 -3.80 -3.85
CA LEU A 203 -21.79 -4.17 -2.58
C LEU A 203 -22.70 -3.86 -1.39
N GLU A 204 -23.32 -2.69 -1.39
CA GLU A 204 -24.31 -2.27 -0.39
C GLU A 204 -25.57 -3.13 -0.45
N GLU A 205 -26.26 -3.17 -1.60
CA GLU A 205 -27.57 -3.82 -1.72
C GLU A 205 -27.54 -5.34 -1.49
N LYS A 206 -26.46 -6.02 -1.89
CA LYS A 206 -26.38 -7.49 -1.82
C LYS A 206 -25.71 -8.00 -0.56
N TYR A 207 -24.75 -7.26 -0.02
CA TYR A 207 -23.83 -7.77 1.01
C TYR A 207 -23.66 -6.83 2.20
N ASP A 208 -24.35 -5.69 2.20
CA ASP A 208 -24.25 -4.69 3.26
C ASP A 208 -22.78 -4.25 3.46
N ILE A 209 -22.06 -4.07 2.34
CA ILE A 209 -20.69 -3.57 2.30
C ILE A 209 -20.75 -2.15 1.75
N ILE A 210 -20.80 -1.17 2.65
CA ILE A 210 -20.82 0.25 2.31
C ILE A 210 -19.37 0.74 2.26
N CYS A 211 -18.93 1.20 1.09
CA CYS A 211 -17.57 1.70 0.89
C CYS A 211 -17.55 3.22 0.73
N SER A 212 -16.46 3.84 1.20
CA SER A 212 -16.14 5.22 0.85
C SER A 212 -16.04 5.37 -0.68
N LYS A 213 -16.38 6.53 -1.23
CA LYS A 213 -16.37 6.73 -2.69
C LYS A 213 -14.99 7.15 -3.18
N ASN A 214 -14.65 6.72 -4.39
CA ASN A 214 -13.43 7.08 -5.12
C ASN A 214 -12.17 6.91 -4.25
N VAL A 215 -12.01 5.76 -3.60
CA VAL A 215 -10.83 5.50 -2.77
C VAL A 215 -9.65 5.11 -3.65
N ASN A 216 -8.52 5.78 -3.46
CA ASN A 216 -7.21 5.34 -3.93
C ASN A 216 -6.35 4.92 -2.72
N GLY A 217 -5.69 3.76 -2.82
CA GLY A 217 -4.88 3.18 -1.74
C GLY A 217 -3.50 3.81 -1.52
N GLY A 218 -3.14 4.81 -2.32
CA GLY A 218 -1.82 5.46 -2.29
C GLY A 218 -1.53 6.17 -0.98
N ILE A 219 -2.54 6.84 -0.40
CA ILE A 219 -2.49 7.41 0.94
C ILE A 219 -3.74 6.99 1.68
N VAL A 220 -3.57 6.35 2.84
CA VAL A 220 -4.69 6.06 3.73
C VAL A 220 -4.26 6.27 5.18
N ALA A 221 -5.17 6.76 6.01
CA ALA A 221 -4.96 6.82 7.44
C ALA A 221 -6.27 6.49 8.16
N TYR A 222 -6.19 5.57 9.11
CA TYR A 222 -7.33 5.15 9.94
C TYR A 222 -6.83 4.53 11.24
N ASN A 223 -7.74 4.41 12.21
CA ASN A 223 -7.49 3.83 13.51
C ASN A 223 -7.54 2.30 13.41
N GLY A 224 -6.40 1.65 13.62
CA GLY A 224 -6.30 0.19 13.56
C GLY A 224 -6.96 -0.53 14.74
N THR A 225 -7.11 0.15 15.88
CA THR A 225 -7.76 -0.41 17.09
C THR A 225 -9.29 -0.35 17.04
N GLU A 226 -9.85 0.47 16.15
CA GLU A 226 -11.31 0.59 15.93
C GLU A 226 -11.82 -0.36 14.84
N ILE A 227 -10.95 -1.14 14.20
CA ILE A 227 -11.37 -2.11 13.17
C ILE A 227 -12.15 -3.24 13.84
N ASN A 228 -13.40 -3.42 13.43
CA ASN A 228 -14.17 -4.61 13.74
C ASN A 228 -13.68 -5.79 12.89
N TYR A 229 -12.65 -6.49 13.37
CA TYR A 229 -12.04 -7.58 12.63
C TYR A 229 -12.97 -8.79 12.43
N GLN A 230 -13.95 -9.00 13.32
CA GLN A 230 -14.95 -10.06 13.15
C GLN A 230 -15.84 -9.77 11.94
N ASP A 231 -16.29 -8.53 11.79
CA ASP A 231 -17.05 -8.15 10.61
C ASP A 231 -16.17 -8.13 9.35
N LEU A 232 -14.94 -7.61 9.45
CA LEU A 232 -13.99 -7.62 8.33
C LEU A 232 -13.71 -9.03 7.79
N GLU A 233 -13.55 -10.02 8.67
CA GLU A 233 -13.41 -11.44 8.31
C GLU A 233 -14.66 -11.97 7.58
N LEU A 234 -15.85 -11.59 8.03
CA LEU A 234 -17.11 -11.95 7.37
C LEU A 234 -17.22 -11.32 5.98
N LYS A 235 -16.96 -10.01 5.85
CA LYS A 235 -16.98 -9.32 4.54
C LYS A 235 -15.93 -9.89 3.60
N ALA A 236 -14.72 -10.17 4.08
CA ALA A 236 -13.67 -10.83 3.31
C ALA A 236 -14.13 -12.21 2.79
N LYS A 237 -14.80 -13.00 3.63
CA LYS A 237 -15.38 -14.30 3.24
C LYS A 237 -16.44 -14.14 2.16
N ILE A 238 -17.37 -13.20 2.32
CA ILE A 238 -18.42 -12.90 1.35
C ILE A 238 -17.82 -12.52 -0.01
N LEU A 239 -16.81 -11.65 -0.01
CA LEU A 239 -16.14 -11.22 -1.24
C LEU A 239 -15.48 -12.39 -1.98
N LEU A 240 -14.73 -13.23 -1.27
CA LEU A 240 -14.08 -14.40 -1.89
C LEU A 240 -15.08 -15.43 -2.43
N GLN A 241 -16.26 -15.55 -1.82
CA GLN A 241 -17.30 -16.48 -2.25
C GLN A 241 -18.06 -15.99 -3.48
N ASN A 242 -18.37 -14.69 -3.54
CA ASN A 242 -19.24 -14.13 -4.58
C ASN A 242 -18.47 -13.50 -5.75
N TYR A 243 -17.19 -13.15 -5.55
CA TYR A 243 -16.32 -12.56 -6.56
C TYR A 243 -15.03 -13.39 -6.76
N PRO A 244 -15.13 -14.68 -7.12
CA PRO A 244 -13.96 -15.57 -7.21
C PRO A 244 -12.95 -15.18 -8.31
N ASN A 245 -13.36 -14.32 -9.25
CA ASN A 245 -12.52 -13.81 -10.34
C ASN A 245 -11.90 -12.44 -10.03
N ALA A 246 -12.28 -11.79 -8.92
CA ALA A 246 -11.73 -10.49 -8.55
C ALA A 246 -10.25 -10.63 -8.15
N GLY A 247 -9.44 -9.69 -8.63
CA GLY A 247 -8.02 -9.65 -8.30
C GLY A 247 -7.76 -9.24 -6.84
N ALA A 248 -6.56 -9.54 -6.33
CA ALA A 248 -6.18 -9.17 -4.97
C ALA A 248 -6.31 -7.67 -4.68
N ALA A 249 -5.98 -6.81 -5.67
CA ALA A 249 -6.18 -5.36 -5.56
C ALA A 249 -7.65 -4.99 -5.35
N GLN A 250 -8.57 -5.61 -6.09
CA GLN A 250 -10.00 -5.30 -5.99
C GLN A 250 -10.56 -5.70 -4.63
N ILE A 251 -10.21 -6.89 -4.15
CA ILE A 251 -10.64 -7.37 -2.84
C ILE A 251 -10.07 -6.49 -1.73
N GLU A 252 -8.77 -6.18 -1.77
CA GLU A 252 -8.14 -5.34 -0.76
C GLU A 252 -8.71 -3.92 -0.74
N GLN A 253 -8.90 -3.30 -1.91
CA GLN A 253 -9.42 -1.95 -2.02
C GLN A 253 -10.89 -1.88 -1.57
N THR A 254 -11.69 -2.93 -1.81
CA THR A 254 -13.06 -3.02 -1.28
C THR A 254 -13.07 -3.07 0.24
N LEU A 255 -12.24 -3.93 0.84
CA LEU A 255 -12.14 -4.03 2.31
C LEU A 255 -11.61 -2.74 2.94
N MET A 256 -10.65 -2.09 2.29
CA MET A 256 -10.13 -0.80 2.72
C MET A 256 -11.18 0.30 2.62
N GLY A 257 -11.93 0.36 1.51
CA GLY A 257 -13.04 1.30 1.33
C GLY A 257 -14.15 1.12 2.36
N TYR A 258 -14.43 -0.12 2.75
CA TYR A 258 -15.33 -0.46 3.85
C TYR A 258 -14.82 0.06 5.20
N ILE A 259 -13.56 -0.23 5.58
CA ILE A 259 -12.97 0.28 6.83
C ILE A 259 -12.98 1.82 6.88
N LEU A 260 -12.62 2.47 5.78
CA LEU A 260 -12.62 3.92 5.68
C LEU A 260 -14.04 4.50 5.87
N ASN A 261 -15.07 3.82 5.36
CA ASN A 261 -16.45 4.23 5.56
C ASN A 261 -16.87 4.15 7.03
N GLU A 262 -16.58 3.03 7.70
CA GLU A 262 -16.91 2.84 9.13
C GLU A 262 -16.29 3.91 10.03
N GLN A 263 -15.14 4.46 9.62
CA GLN A 263 -14.42 5.49 10.36
C GLN A 263 -14.68 6.91 9.82
N ASN A 264 -15.69 7.10 8.97
CA ASN A 264 -16.05 8.40 8.39
C ASN A 264 -14.85 9.12 7.77
N ALA A 265 -14.00 8.38 7.05
CA ALA A 265 -12.80 8.93 6.46
C ALA A 265 -13.12 10.00 5.42
N VAL A 266 -12.29 11.05 5.37
CA VAL A 266 -12.47 12.19 4.48
C VAL A 266 -11.44 12.12 3.34
N PRO A 267 -11.85 12.35 2.08
CA PRO A 267 -10.89 12.42 0.98
C PRO A 267 -9.95 13.62 1.15
N LEU A 268 -8.68 13.42 0.79
CA LEU A 268 -7.70 14.48 0.62
C LEU A 268 -8.08 15.42 -0.55
N ASP A 269 -7.64 16.69 -0.47
CA ASP A 269 -7.84 17.67 -1.55
C ASP A 269 -7.09 17.26 -2.84
N ASP A 270 -7.83 17.04 -3.92
CA ASP A 270 -7.29 16.59 -5.20
C ASP A 270 -6.44 17.65 -5.92
N ASN A 271 -6.45 18.91 -5.46
CA ASN A 271 -5.53 19.95 -5.94
C ASN A 271 -4.10 19.76 -5.40
N PHE A 272 -3.95 19.17 -4.21
CA PHE A 272 -2.65 18.97 -3.57
C PHE A 272 -2.14 17.53 -3.68
N TYR A 273 -3.04 16.56 -3.83
CA TYR A 273 -2.74 15.14 -3.88
C TYR A 273 -3.11 14.55 -5.24
N GLN A 274 -2.28 14.83 -6.24
CA GLN A 274 -2.55 14.50 -7.65
C GLN A 274 -2.01 13.13 -8.04
N ILE A 275 -2.79 12.40 -8.85
CA ILE A 275 -2.35 11.20 -9.57
C ILE A 275 -1.89 11.63 -10.96
N ILE A 276 -0.65 11.31 -11.31
CA ILE A 276 -0.08 11.62 -12.62
C ILE A 276 -0.32 10.43 -13.54
N TYR A 277 -1.22 10.60 -14.52
CA TYR A 277 -1.44 9.62 -15.58
C TYR A 277 -0.54 9.91 -16.79
N GLU A 278 -0.21 8.89 -17.58
CA GLU A 278 0.76 8.99 -18.69
C GLU A 278 0.39 10.06 -19.74
N ASP A 279 -0.91 10.37 -19.89
CA ASP A 279 -1.43 11.37 -20.83
C ASP A 279 -1.29 12.84 -20.37
N THR A 280 -0.82 13.09 -19.14
CA THR A 280 -0.67 14.47 -18.60
C THR A 280 0.65 15.15 -18.97
N PHE A 281 1.54 14.47 -19.71
CA PHE A 281 2.77 15.03 -20.25
C PHE A 281 2.70 15.18 -21.78
N PHE A 282 1.83 16.08 -22.27
CA PHE A 282 1.90 16.63 -23.63
C PHE A 282 1.56 18.12 -23.64
#